data_AF-A0A812V9A8-F1
#
_entry.id   AF-A0A812V9A8-F1
#
_cell.length_a   1.000
_cell.length_b   1.000
_cell.length_c   1.000
_cell.angle_alpha   90.00
_cell.angle_beta   90.00
_cell.angle_gamma   90.00
#
_symmetry.space_group_name_H-M   'P 1'
#
loop_
_entity.id
_entity.type
_entity.pdbx_description
1 polymer ?
#
loop_
_entity_poly.entity_id
_entity_poly.type
_entity_poly.pdbx_seq_one_letter_code
_entity_poly.pdbx_strand_id
1 'polypeptide(L)'
;PTTNGEHCTGDGIKMGEAIGAKTIDLEWVQVHPTGLVKPDDADAKIKFLAAEALRGVGGIILNAEGDRFCNELGRRDYVTGEMWKSKPPFRLCLNRAASDEIIWHCKHYTGRGVMKYYNSGDDLAKDMGVSLSVIEKAHEDHYQ
;
A
#
# COMPACT_ATOMS: atom_id res chain seq x y z
N PRO A 1 12.98 -4.15 2.60
CA PRO A 1 12.63 -2.72 2.79
C PRO A 1 11.87 -2.56 4.12
N THR A 2 11.77 -1.35 4.67
CA THR A 2 11.07 -1.02 5.93
C THR A 2 10.36 0.33 5.82
N THR A 3 9.35 0.58 6.66
CA THR A 3 8.73 1.90 6.82
C THR A 3 9.27 2.65 8.04
N ASN A 4 10.16 2.01 8.79
CA ASN A 4 10.77 2.57 9.99
C ASN A 4 11.99 3.43 9.64
N GLY A 5 12.30 4.39 10.51
CA GLY A 5 13.56 5.13 10.45
C GLY A 5 14.76 4.28 10.87
N GLU A 6 15.97 4.79 10.62
CA GLU A 6 17.23 4.08 10.89
C GLU A 6 17.46 3.74 12.37
N HIS A 7 16.77 4.42 13.28
CA HIS A 7 16.89 4.25 14.74
C HIS A 7 16.06 3.08 15.30
N CYS A 8 15.26 2.39 14.48
CA CYS A 8 14.45 1.26 14.93
C CYS A 8 15.25 -0.06 14.95
N THR A 9 16.27 -0.12 15.80
CA THR A 9 17.30 -1.20 15.88
C THR A 9 17.11 -2.19 17.04
N GLY A 10 16.09 -1.98 17.88
CA GLY A 10 15.77 -2.84 19.02
C GLY A 10 16.65 -2.62 20.26
N ASP A 11 17.40 -1.52 20.34
CA ASP A 11 18.38 -1.33 21.41
C ASP A 11 17.76 -1.27 22.81
N GLY A 12 16.54 -0.74 22.93
CA GLY A 12 15.76 -0.78 24.18
C GLY A 12 15.44 -2.21 24.65
N ILE A 13 15.08 -3.10 23.72
CA ILE A 13 14.80 -4.50 24.02
C ILE A 13 16.07 -5.19 24.52
N LYS A 14 17.19 -5.01 23.80
CA LYS A 14 18.50 -5.59 24.17
C LYS A 14 18.98 -5.13 25.55
N MET A 15 18.83 -3.85 25.86
CA MET A 15 19.19 -3.30 27.18
C MET A 15 18.34 -3.91 28.30
N GLY A 16 17.04 -4.13 28.05
CA GLY A 16 16.16 -4.80 29.00
C GLY A 16 16.58 -6.24 29.26
N GLU A 17 16.81 -7.01 28.20
CA GLU A 17 17.30 -8.41 28.31
C GLU A 17 18.62 -8.49 29.09
N ALA A 18 19.54 -7.54 28.86
CA ALA A 18 20.82 -7.48 29.56
C ALA A 18 20.71 -7.31 31.09
N ILE A 19 19.60 -6.74 31.59
CA ILE A 19 19.32 -6.60 33.03
C ILE A 19 18.30 -7.63 33.56
N GLY A 20 18.01 -8.68 32.78
CA GLY A 20 17.13 -9.78 33.17
C GLY A 20 15.64 -9.57 32.89
N ALA A 21 15.26 -8.56 32.09
CA ALA A 21 13.87 -8.45 31.62
C ALA A 21 13.51 -9.63 30.72
N LYS A 22 12.26 -10.10 30.81
CA LYS A 22 11.72 -11.14 29.92
C LYS A 22 11.06 -10.49 28.70
N THR A 23 11.14 -11.17 27.58
CA THR A 23 10.49 -10.81 26.32
C THR A 23 9.36 -11.78 26.01
N ILE A 24 8.43 -11.36 25.17
CA ILE A 24 7.32 -12.18 24.69
C ILE A 24 7.04 -11.80 23.23
N ASP A 25 6.70 -12.78 22.41
CA ASP A 25 6.20 -12.59 21.05
C ASP A 25 7.15 -11.85 20.08
N LEU A 26 8.47 -11.89 20.31
CA LEU A 26 9.46 -11.21 19.45
C LEU A 26 9.53 -11.78 18.02
N GLU A 27 9.04 -13.00 17.82
CA GLU A 27 8.91 -13.63 16.50
C GLU A 27 7.80 -13.01 15.64
N TRP A 28 6.86 -12.25 16.23
CA TRP A 28 5.71 -11.69 15.53
C TRP A 28 6.00 -10.29 14.99
N VAL A 29 6.55 -10.23 13.78
CA VAL A 29 6.82 -8.96 13.08
C VAL A 29 5.73 -8.66 12.05
N GLN A 30 5.04 -7.53 12.23
CA GLN A 30 4.03 -7.08 11.27
C GLN A 30 4.67 -6.40 10.06
N VAL A 31 4.26 -6.83 8.86
CA VAL A 31 4.55 -6.14 7.61
C VAL A 31 3.34 -5.30 7.22
N HIS A 32 3.56 -4.02 6.88
CA HIS A 32 2.49 -3.18 6.35
C HIS A 32 2.33 -3.39 4.84
N PRO A 33 1.12 -3.65 4.32
CA PRO A 33 0.93 -4.01 2.91
C PRO A 33 1.25 -2.88 1.94
N THR A 34 1.02 -1.62 2.34
CA THR A 34 1.12 -0.45 1.46
C THR A 34 2.32 0.43 1.79
N GLY A 35 3.54 -0.09 1.60
CA GLY A 35 4.76 0.71 1.51
C GLY A 35 4.94 1.23 0.08
N LEU A 36 4.80 2.54 -0.13
CA LEU A 36 4.84 3.15 -1.46
C LEU A 36 6.24 3.09 -2.05
N VAL A 37 6.32 2.56 -3.27
CA VAL A 37 7.53 2.53 -4.09
C VAL A 37 7.61 3.84 -4.85
N LYS A 38 8.71 4.57 -4.67
CA LYS A 38 8.99 5.78 -5.43
C LYS A 38 9.58 5.37 -6.79
N PRO A 39 9.00 5.75 -7.94
CA PRO A 39 9.44 5.22 -9.24
C PRO A 39 10.89 5.55 -9.60
N ASP A 40 11.42 6.68 -9.15
CA ASP A 40 12.81 7.10 -9.39
C ASP A 40 13.82 6.53 -8.38
N ASP A 41 13.34 5.84 -7.33
CA ASP A 41 14.16 5.11 -6.35
C ASP A 41 13.41 3.86 -5.86
N ALA A 42 13.18 2.94 -6.81
CA ALA A 42 12.36 1.76 -6.58
C ALA A 42 12.98 0.82 -5.53
N ASP A 43 14.30 0.85 -5.37
CA ASP A 43 15.07 -0.01 -4.45
C ASP A 43 15.35 0.63 -3.09
N ALA A 44 14.84 1.84 -2.83
CA ALA A 44 14.97 2.52 -1.54
C ALA A 44 14.69 1.56 -0.37
N LYS A 45 15.64 1.45 0.58
CA LYS A 45 15.46 0.59 1.75
C LYS A 45 14.29 1.03 2.62
N ILE A 46 14.08 2.35 2.74
CA ILE A 46 12.99 2.95 3.49
C ILE A 46 11.87 3.32 2.51
N LYS A 47 10.65 2.85 2.79
CA LYS A 47 9.46 3.13 1.98
C LYS A 47 8.54 4.11 2.71
N PHE A 48 7.93 5.02 1.97
CA PHE A 48 6.89 5.88 2.52
C PHE A 48 5.63 5.06 2.78
N LEU A 49 5.12 5.11 3.99
CA LEU A 49 3.90 4.42 4.35
C LEU A 49 2.68 5.11 3.70
N ALA A 50 1.92 4.36 2.90
CA ALA A 50 0.56 4.77 2.53
C ALA A 50 -0.36 4.50 3.72
N ALA A 51 -1.08 5.53 4.18
CA ALA A 51 -2.00 5.42 5.29
C ALA A 51 -3.09 4.39 4.98
N GLU A 52 -3.41 3.55 5.97
CA GLU A 52 -4.53 2.60 5.89
C GLU A 52 -5.86 3.29 5.60
N ALA A 53 -5.98 4.58 5.98
CA ALA A 53 -7.11 5.43 5.66
C ALA A 53 -7.40 5.51 4.13
N LEU A 54 -6.38 5.43 3.26
CA LEU A 54 -6.59 5.41 1.81
C LEU A 54 -7.44 4.20 1.36
N ARG A 55 -7.21 3.03 1.97
CA ARG A 55 -8.08 1.84 1.75
C ARG A 55 -9.43 2.06 2.42
N GLY A 56 -9.44 2.62 3.63
CA GLY A 56 -10.65 2.91 4.41
C GLY A 56 -11.68 3.80 3.71
N VAL A 57 -11.23 4.79 2.92
CA VAL A 57 -12.12 5.69 2.16
C VAL A 57 -12.62 5.10 0.83
N GLY A 58 -12.33 3.83 0.54
CA GLY A 58 -12.74 3.15 -0.69
C GLY A 58 -11.65 3.05 -1.75
N GLY A 59 -10.37 3.09 -1.33
CA GLY A 59 -9.25 2.77 -2.22
C GLY A 59 -9.13 1.28 -2.46
N ILE A 60 -8.95 0.88 -3.72
CA ILE A 60 -8.80 -0.52 -4.15
C ILE A 60 -7.34 -0.84 -4.47
N ILE A 61 -6.93 -2.10 -4.29
CA ILE A 61 -5.59 -2.55 -4.68
C ILE A 61 -5.71 -3.44 -5.93
N LEU A 62 -5.05 -3.01 -7.00
CA LEU A 62 -4.94 -3.74 -8.25
C LEU A 62 -3.58 -4.43 -8.35
N ASN A 63 -3.56 -5.64 -8.90
CA ASN A 63 -2.32 -6.33 -9.30
C ASN A 63 -1.81 -5.81 -10.66
N ALA A 64 -0.76 -6.45 -11.19
CA ALA A 64 -0.19 -6.08 -12.49
C ALA A 64 -1.17 -6.22 -13.66
N GLU A 65 -2.10 -7.17 -13.56
CA GLU A 65 -3.14 -7.45 -14.55
C GLU A 65 -4.34 -6.50 -14.46
N GLY A 66 -4.44 -5.68 -13.41
CA GLY A 66 -5.57 -4.77 -13.19
C GLY A 66 -6.72 -5.38 -12.39
N ASP A 67 -6.55 -6.60 -11.87
CA ASP A 67 -7.56 -7.28 -11.07
C ASP A 67 -7.42 -6.95 -9.57
N ARG A 68 -8.57 -6.88 -8.90
CA ARG A 68 -8.62 -6.96 -7.43
C ARG A 68 -8.35 -8.40 -6.99
N PHE A 69 -7.64 -8.55 -5.88
CA PHE A 69 -7.23 -9.89 -5.39
C PHE A 69 -7.47 -10.09 -3.88
N CYS A 70 -7.97 -9.08 -3.17
CA CYS A 70 -8.25 -9.18 -1.75
C CYS A 70 -9.33 -8.18 -1.32
N ASN A 71 -9.90 -8.40 -0.11
CA ASN A 71 -10.63 -7.35 0.59
C ASN A 71 -9.63 -6.36 1.23
N GLU A 72 -9.61 -5.12 0.76
CA GLU A 72 -8.68 -4.08 1.18
C GLU A 72 -8.84 -3.66 2.65
N LEU A 73 -9.98 -3.96 3.29
CA LEU A 73 -10.21 -3.70 4.71
C LEU A 73 -9.80 -4.88 5.61
N GLY A 74 -9.29 -5.96 5.02
CA GLY A 74 -8.77 -7.09 5.79
C GLY A 74 -7.56 -6.69 6.65
N ARG A 75 -7.24 -7.54 7.62
CA ARG A 75 -6.07 -7.35 8.48
C ARG A 75 -4.78 -7.31 7.65
N ARG A 76 -3.74 -6.66 8.18
CA ARG A 76 -2.46 -6.45 7.49
C ARG A 76 -1.77 -7.76 7.07
N ASP A 77 -1.84 -8.79 7.91
CA ASP A 77 -1.34 -10.13 7.62
C ASP A 77 -2.08 -10.78 6.45
N TYR A 78 -3.41 -10.67 6.41
CA TYR A 78 -4.23 -11.14 5.31
C TYR A 78 -3.89 -10.41 4.00
N VAL A 79 -3.95 -9.07 3.99
CA VAL A 79 -3.71 -8.28 2.77
C VAL A 79 -2.30 -8.53 2.23
N THR A 80 -1.30 -8.55 3.11
CA THR A 80 0.09 -8.88 2.73
C THR A 80 0.18 -10.31 2.19
N GLY A 81 -0.50 -11.28 2.82
CA GLY A 81 -0.56 -12.67 2.36
C GLY A 81 -1.17 -12.82 0.96
N GLU A 82 -2.24 -12.07 0.66
CA GLU A 82 -2.84 -12.06 -0.67
C GLU A 82 -1.94 -11.38 -1.71
N MET A 83 -1.19 -10.34 -1.32
CA MET A 83 -0.18 -9.73 -2.19
C MET A 83 0.93 -10.73 -2.57
N TRP A 84 1.38 -11.58 -1.64
CA TRP A 84 2.39 -12.61 -1.94
C TRP A 84 1.91 -13.69 -2.92
N LYS A 85 0.60 -13.92 -2.98
CA LYS A 85 -0.02 -14.87 -3.93
C LYS A 85 -0.32 -14.22 -5.29
N SER A 86 -0.31 -12.89 -5.35
CA SER A 86 -0.65 -12.09 -6.52
C SER A 86 0.60 -11.54 -7.21
N LYS A 87 0.42 -10.86 -8.34
CA LYS A 87 1.52 -10.44 -9.19
C LYS A 87 1.77 -8.92 -9.11
N PRO A 88 3.00 -8.48 -8.74
CA PRO A 88 3.38 -7.07 -8.76
C PRO A 88 3.64 -6.57 -10.20
N PRO A 89 3.63 -5.24 -10.47
CA PRO A 89 3.47 -4.17 -9.50
C PRO A 89 2.02 -3.97 -9.01
N PHE A 90 1.88 -3.66 -7.72
CA PHE A 90 0.59 -3.35 -7.11
C PHE A 90 0.28 -1.86 -7.17
N ARG A 91 -0.98 -1.50 -7.38
CA ARG A 91 -1.45 -0.11 -7.43
C ARG A 91 -2.61 0.09 -6.47
N LEU A 92 -2.44 1.02 -5.52
CA LEU A 92 -3.53 1.51 -4.68
C LEU A 92 -4.22 2.67 -5.41
N CYS A 93 -5.44 2.43 -5.87
CA CYS A 93 -6.20 3.34 -6.71
C CYS A 93 -7.38 3.93 -5.93
N LEU A 94 -7.60 5.24 -6.09
CA LEU A 94 -8.72 5.97 -5.51
C LEU A 94 -9.55 6.53 -6.65
N ASN A 95 -10.87 6.38 -6.56
CA ASN A 95 -11.79 7.12 -7.43
C ASN A 95 -11.92 8.57 -6.94
N ARG A 96 -12.70 9.38 -7.66
CA ARG A 96 -12.87 10.80 -7.32
C ARG A 96 -13.46 10.99 -5.92
N ALA A 97 -14.54 10.29 -5.59
CA ALA A 97 -15.21 10.38 -4.29
C ALA A 97 -14.25 10.08 -3.12
N ALA A 98 -13.54 8.95 -3.18
CA ALA A 98 -12.55 8.57 -2.17
C ALA A 98 -11.38 9.56 -2.08
N SER A 99 -10.92 10.09 -3.23
CA SER A 99 -9.83 11.06 -3.26
C SER A 99 -10.21 12.42 -2.67
N ASP A 100 -11.48 12.82 -2.79
CA ASP A 100 -12.01 14.08 -2.25
C ASP A 100 -12.14 14.00 -0.71
N GLU A 101 -12.60 12.85 -0.18
CA GLU A 101 -12.67 12.56 1.26
C GLU A 101 -11.30 12.68 1.96
N ILE A 102 -10.22 12.33 1.25
CA ILE A 102 -8.86 12.27 1.81
C ILE A 102 -7.86 13.20 1.11
N ILE A 103 -8.36 14.32 0.56
CA ILE A 103 -7.61 15.21 -0.35
C ILE A 103 -6.23 15.66 0.16
N TRP A 104 -6.08 15.88 1.46
CA TRP A 104 -4.78 16.26 2.05
C TRP A 104 -3.73 15.17 1.83
N HIS A 105 -4.09 13.90 2.03
CA HIS A 105 -3.19 12.78 1.81
C HIS A 105 -2.85 12.64 0.33
N CYS A 106 -3.84 12.79 -0.56
CA CYS A 106 -3.62 12.78 -2.01
C CYS A 106 -2.59 13.86 -2.42
N LYS A 107 -2.75 15.10 -1.94
CA LYS A 107 -1.79 16.19 -2.15
C LYS A 107 -0.42 15.87 -1.57
N HIS A 108 -0.36 15.33 -0.35
CA HIS A 108 0.89 14.96 0.31
C HIS A 108 1.67 13.90 -0.48
N TYR A 109 1.01 12.83 -0.92
CA TYR A 109 1.64 11.75 -1.67
C TYR A 109 2.01 12.17 -3.10
N THR A 110 1.21 13.03 -3.72
CA THR A 110 1.51 13.62 -5.04
C THR A 110 2.74 14.52 -4.95
N GLY A 111 2.81 15.39 -3.95
CA GLY A 111 3.97 16.27 -3.72
C GLY A 111 5.28 15.52 -3.42
N ARG A 112 5.18 14.27 -2.96
CA ARG A 112 6.33 13.37 -2.76
C ARG A 112 6.69 12.52 -3.99
N GLY A 113 5.89 12.59 -5.06
CA GLY A 113 6.11 11.81 -6.29
C GLY A 113 5.77 10.31 -6.15
N VAL A 114 4.96 9.94 -5.16
CA VAL A 114 4.53 8.54 -4.91
C VAL A 114 3.06 8.29 -5.23
N MET A 115 2.37 9.30 -5.78
CA MET A 115 0.99 9.22 -6.26
C MET A 115 0.87 10.04 -7.54
N LYS A 116 0.07 9.54 -8.50
CA LYS A 116 -0.18 10.17 -9.79
C LYS A 116 -1.69 10.31 -10.00
N TYR A 117 -2.09 11.44 -10.59
CA TYR A 117 -3.45 11.69 -11.03
C TYR A 117 -3.62 11.27 -12.49
N TYR A 118 -4.76 10.69 -12.81
CA TYR A 118 -5.18 10.33 -14.17
C TYR A 118 -6.52 11.01 -14.46
N ASN A 119 -6.70 11.54 -15.67
CA ASN A 119 -7.96 12.22 -16.02
C ASN A 119 -9.11 11.22 -16.25
N SER A 120 -8.78 9.97 -16.59
CA SER A 120 -9.74 8.93 -16.91
C SER A 120 -9.22 7.55 -16.54
N GLY A 121 -10.14 6.57 -16.45
CA GLY A 121 -9.79 5.16 -16.31
C GLY A 121 -9.01 4.61 -17.51
N ASP A 122 -9.22 5.19 -18.70
CA ASP A 122 -8.47 4.85 -19.92
C ASP A 122 -6.99 5.24 -19.76
N ASP A 123 -6.70 6.44 -19.27
CA ASP A 123 -5.32 6.89 -19.02
C ASP A 123 -4.61 5.97 -18.01
N LEU A 124 -5.32 5.52 -16.98
CA LEU A 124 -4.82 4.53 -16.03
C LEU A 124 -4.56 3.18 -16.70
N ALA A 125 -5.50 2.68 -17.50
CA ALA A 125 -5.38 1.40 -18.20
C ALA A 125 -4.18 1.39 -19.17
N LYS A 126 -3.99 2.48 -19.92
CA LYS A 126 -2.82 2.68 -20.81
C LYS A 126 -1.51 2.65 -20.05
N ASP A 127 -1.43 3.35 -18.92
CA ASP A 127 -0.23 3.38 -18.06
C ASP A 127 0.06 2.02 -17.40
N MET A 128 -0.99 1.24 -17.12
CA MET A 128 -0.89 -0.13 -16.61
C MET A 128 -0.55 -1.15 -17.69
N GLY A 129 -0.80 -0.85 -18.97
CA GLY A 129 -0.68 -1.81 -20.07
C GLY A 129 -1.80 -2.85 -20.12
N VAL A 130 -2.99 -2.50 -19.62
CA VAL A 130 -4.18 -3.39 -19.57
C VAL A 130 -5.33 -2.77 -20.36
N SER A 131 -6.36 -3.57 -20.67
CA SER A 131 -7.54 -3.04 -21.36
C SER A 131 -8.43 -2.21 -20.41
N LEU A 132 -9.12 -1.20 -20.93
CA LEU A 132 -10.07 -0.40 -20.15
C LEU A 132 -11.14 -1.28 -19.48
N SER A 133 -11.64 -2.30 -20.18
CA SER A 133 -12.67 -3.21 -19.67
C SER A 133 -12.26 -3.95 -18.37
N VAL A 134 -10.95 -4.17 -18.16
CA VAL A 134 -10.46 -4.77 -16.91
C VAL A 134 -10.59 -3.79 -15.75
N ILE A 135 -10.25 -2.53 -15.98
CA ILE A 135 -10.37 -1.46 -14.96
C ILE A 135 -11.84 -1.18 -14.65
N GLU A 136 -12.70 -1.14 -15.67
CA GLU A 136 -14.15 -0.97 -15.51
C GLU A 136 -14.73 -2.10 -14.66
N LYS A 137 -14.43 -3.35 -15.01
CA LYS A 137 -14.88 -4.51 -14.24
C LYS A 137 -14.40 -4.45 -12.77
N ALA A 138 -13.12 -4.16 -12.54
CA ALA A 138 -12.57 -4.06 -11.19
C ALA A 138 -13.25 -2.96 -10.35
N HIS A 139 -13.67 -1.87 -11.01
CA HIS A 139 -14.44 -0.79 -10.40
C HIS A 139 -15.87 -1.23 -10.08
N GLU A 140 -16.59 -1.79 -11.06
CA GLU A 140 -17.97 -2.25 -10.91
C GLU A 140 -18.09 -3.33 -9.82
N ASP A 141 -17.19 -4.31 -9.80
CA ASP A 141 -17.15 -5.38 -8.79
C ASP A 141 -16.92 -4.85 -7.36
N HIS A 142 -16.45 -3.61 -7.19
CA HIS A 142 -16.22 -2.99 -5.87
C HIS A 142 -17.38 -2.08 -5.41
N TYR A 143 -18.05 -1.39 -6.32
CA TYR A 143 -19.07 -0.39 -5.99
C TYR A 143 -20.53 -0.89 -6.19
N GLN A 144 -20.72 -2.17 -6.54
CA GLN A 144 -22.00 -2.88 -6.39
C GLN A 144 -22.20 -3.38 -4.96
#